data_AF-A0AAJ2MTJ8-F1
#
_entry.id   AF-A0AAJ2MTJ8-F1
#
_cell.length_a   1.000
_cell.length_b   1.000
_cell.length_c   1.000
_cell.angle_alpha   90.00
_cell.angle_beta   90.00
_cell.angle_gamma   90.00
#
_symmetry.space_group_name_H-M   'P 1'
#
loop_
_entity.id
_entity.type
_entity.pdbx_description
1 polymer ?
#
loop_
_entity_poly.entity_id
_entity_poly.type
_entity_poly.pdbx_seq_one_letter_code
_entity_poly.pdbx_strand_id
1 'polypeptide(L)'
;MSQANTITEKRAVALEILNNRNSIKGLFSDLHYEDVSKLVDRVNTVYNAIKELKEAEHAENEAKAAKIKEIQNSLLAQGLTLEDLAGQSQTLAKPRKKRVVAEQPEFTFEYTVDGTKKVYVGKATGNKPAELKKFLKDNFASLEDIIISADRPRYREFMAKKSKK
;
A
#
# COMPACT_ATOMS: atom_id res chain seq x y z
N MET A 1 28.88 3.93 -10.64
CA MET A 1 28.45 5.17 -9.94
C MET A 1 26.96 5.07 -9.62
N SER A 2 26.56 4.15 -8.75
CA SER A 2 25.14 3.93 -8.40
C SER A 2 24.83 4.61 -7.08
N GLN A 3 24.35 5.86 -7.13
CA GLN A 3 23.77 6.52 -5.97
C GLN A 3 22.26 6.30 -5.99
N ALA A 4 21.83 5.25 -5.29
CA ALA A 4 20.47 5.12 -4.81
C ALA A 4 20.50 4.58 -3.37
N ASN A 5 21.15 5.33 -2.46
CA ASN A 5 21.06 5.07 -1.02
C ASN A 5 19.60 5.18 -0.61
N THR A 6 18.95 4.04 -0.36
CA THR A 6 17.53 3.99 -0.01
C THR A 6 17.32 4.64 1.37
N ILE A 7 16.16 5.27 1.59
CA ILE A 7 15.82 5.93 2.86
C ILE A 7 15.93 4.93 4.04
N THR A 8 15.62 3.67 3.78
CA THR A 8 15.71 2.57 4.74
C THR A 8 17.15 2.27 5.18
N GLU A 9 18.09 2.23 4.24
CA GLU A 9 19.51 2.01 4.55
C GLU A 9 20.10 3.16 5.35
N LYS A 10 19.78 4.41 4.98
CA LYS A 10 20.19 5.60 5.73
C LYS A 10 19.67 5.55 7.17
N ARG A 11 18.44 5.09 7.36
CA ARG A 11 17.84 4.90 8.69
C ARG A 11 18.56 3.82 9.49
N ALA A 12 18.86 2.67 8.88
CA ALA A 12 19.54 1.57 9.56
C ALA A 12 20.93 1.98 10.06
N VAL A 13 21.73 2.62 9.19
CA VAL A 13 23.07 3.12 9.56
C VAL A 13 22.98 4.18 10.65
N ALA A 14 22.04 5.12 10.55
CA ALA A 14 21.85 6.14 11.59
C ALA A 14 21.50 5.53 12.95
N LEU A 15 20.64 4.50 12.98
CA LEU A 15 20.26 3.82 14.23
C LEU A 15 21.44 3.04 14.83
N GLU A 16 22.25 2.38 14.01
CA GLU A 16 23.45 1.68 14.49
C GLU A 16 24.44 2.64 15.16
N ILE A 17 24.66 3.80 14.54
CA ILE A 17 25.56 4.83 15.07
C ILE A 17 24.99 5.45 16.37
N LEU A 18 23.69 5.76 16.40
CA LEU A 18 23.03 6.35 17.57
C LEU A 18 22.79 5.37 18.72
N ASN A 19 23.03 4.06 18.54
CA ASN A 19 22.90 3.07 19.61
C ASN A 19 24.17 2.93 20.47
N ASN A 20 25.33 3.33 19.95
CA ASN A 20 26.62 3.16 20.64
C ASN A 20 27.20 4.50 21.09
N ARG A 21 27.42 4.65 22.41
CA ARG A 21 28.02 5.85 23.01
C ARG A 21 29.34 6.27 22.36
N ASN A 22 30.21 5.33 22.00
CA ASN A 22 31.51 5.64 21.41
C ASN A 22 31.37 6.17 19.98
N SER A 23 30.42 5.62 19.22
CA SER A 23 30.09 6.09 17.87
C SER A 23 29.46 7.49 17.90
N ILE A 24 28.54 7.72 18.85
CA ILE A 24 28.00 9.05 19.17
C ILE A 24 29.16 10.00 19.48
N LYS A 25 30.03 9.66 20.44
CA LYS A 25 31.17 10.51 20.82
C LYS A 25 32.07 10.87 19.62
N GLY A 26 32.31 9.91 18.72
CA GLY A 26 33.07 10.15 17.48
C GLY A 26 32.36 11.07 16.48
N LEU A 27 31.03 11.07 16.41
CA LEU A 27 30.28 12.03 15.60
C LEU A 27 30.37 13.47 16.13
N PHE A 28 30.49 13.62 17.45
CA PHE A 28 30.51 14.92 18.12
C PHE A 28 31.92 15.46 18.41
N SER A 29 32.99 14.72 18.12
CA SER A 29 34.36 15.14 18.45
C SER A 29 34.79 16.42 17.76
N ASP A 30 34.26 16.68 16.56
CA ASP A 30 34.58 17.83 15.71
C ASP A 30 33.52 18.95 15.79
N LEU A 31 32.50 18.82 16.64
CA LEU A 31 31.42 19.79 16.78
C LEU A 31 31.65 20.73 17.98
N HIS A 32 31.27 22.00 17.82
CA HIS A 32 31.30 22.97 18.90
C HIS A 32 30.17 22.70 19.91
N TYR A 33 30.40 23.02 21.19
CA TYR A 33 29.45 22.77 22.29
C TYR A 33 28.04 23.31 21.99
N GLU A 34 27.94 24.51 21.42
CA GLU A 34 26.66 25.13 21.07
C GLU A 34 25.86 24.33 20.03
N ASP A 35 26.54 23.73 19.06
CA ASP A 35 25.89 22.91 18.02
C ASP A 35 25.42 21.57 18.59
N VAL A 36 26.19 21.00 19.53
CA VAL A 36 25.78 19.82 20.29
C VAL A 36 24.52 20.14 21.11
N SER A 37 24.48 21.28 21.81
CA SER A 37 23.32 21.70 22.60
C SER A 37 22.06 21.81 21.75
N LYS A 38 22.14 22.50 20.59
CA LYS A 38 21.01 22.64 19.66
C LYS A 38 20.52 21.28 19.15
N LEU A 39 21.42 20.32 18.94
CA LEU A 39 21.02 18.99 18.48
C LEU A 39 20.31 18.20 19.59
N VAL A 40 20.79 18.31 20.83
CA VAL A 40 20.12 17.72 22.00
C VAL A 40 18.70 18.26 22.13
N ASP A 41 18.48 19.56 21.96
CA ASP A 41 17.14 20.15 22.00
C ASP A 41 16.20 19.60 20.93
N ARG A 42 16.71 19.41 19.70
CA ARG A 42 15.93 18.80 18.60
C ARG A 42 15.58 17.34 18.92
N VAL A 43 16.54 16.56 19.42
CA VAL A 43 16.31 15.16 19.81
C VAL A 43 15.28 15.08 20.93
N ASN A 44 15.36 15.96 21.94
CA ASN A 44 14.38 16.04 23.02
C ASN A 44 12.99 16.40 22.52
N THR A 45 12.89 17.34 21.57
CA THR A 45 11.61 17.70 20.93
C THR A 45 10.98 16.50 20.24
N VAL A 46 11.76 15.75 19.46
CA VAL A 46 11.29 14.53 18.78
C VAL A 46 10.94 13.43 19.79
N TYR A 47 11.75 13.25 20.83
CA TYR A 47 11.50 12.29 21.89
C TYR A 47 10.16 12.56 22.60
N ASN A 48 9.91 13.81 22.99
CA ASN A 48 8.65 14.21 23.62
C ASN A 48 7.46 13.98 22.70
N ALA A 49 7.55 14.36 21.42
CA ALA A 49 6.48 14.11 20.46
C ALA A 49 6.16 12.61 20.30
N ILE A 50 7.18 11.74 20.25
CA ILE A 50 6.99 10.29 20.18
C ILE A 50 6.36 9.76 21.47
N LYS A 51 6.80 10.26 22.63
CA LYS A 51 6.25 9.89 23.94
C LYS A 51 4.77 10.27 24.04
N GLU A 52 4.40 11.49 23.68
CA GLU A 52 3.01 11.96 23.68
C GLU A 52 2.12 11.11 22.76
N LEU A 53 2.60 10.76 21.56
CA LEU A 53 1.87 9.87 20.65
C LEU A 53 1.67 8.47 21.25
N LYS A 54 2.70 7.92 21.91
CA LYS A 54 2.63 6.61 22.56
C LYS A 54 1.70 6.62 23.78
N GLU A 55 1.73 7.68 24.56
CA GLU A 55 0.84 7.87 25.72
C GLU A 55 -0.61 8.06 25.27
N ALA A 56 -0.86 8.81 24.19
CA ALA A 56 -2.20 8.95 23.61
C ALA A 56 -2.75 7.61 23.10
N GLU A 57 -1.92 6.82 22.39
CA GLU A 57 -2.30 5.48 21.94
C GLU A 57 -2.59 4.54 23.12
N HIS A 58 -1.76 4.61 24.17
CA HIS A 58 -1.96 3.82 25.39
C HIS A 58 -3.26 4.22 26.09
N ALA A 59 -3.51 5.51 26.29
CA ALA A 59 -4.71 6.03 26.92
C ALA A 59 -5.98 5.68 26.13
N GLU A 60 -5.93 5.73 24.80
CA GLU A 60 -7.06 5.30 23.96
C GLU A 60 -7.33 3.80 24.11
N ASN A 61 -6.28 2.97 24.14
CA ASN A 61 -6.40 1.54 24.34
C ASN A 61 -6.91 1.18 25.74
N GLU A 62 -6.43 1.86 26.78
CA GLU A 62 -6.92 1.71 28.15
C GLU A 62 -8.38 2.14 28.29
N ALA A 63 -8.76 3.27 27.69
CA ALA A 63 -10.15 3.73 27.69
C ALA A 63 -11.07 2.75 26.95
N LYS A 64 -10.62 2.17 25.82
CA LYS A 64 -11.35 1.10 25.12
C LYS A 64 -11.47 -0.15 25.99
N ALA A 65 -10.38 -0.59 26.61
CA ALA A 65 -10.37 -1.77 27.48
C ALA A 65 -11.26 -1.59 28.72
N ALA A 66 -11.25 -0.39 29.33
CA ALA A 66 -12.12 -0.04 30.45
C ALA A 66 -13.60 -0.09 30.05
N LYS A 67 -13.97 0.53 28.92
CA LYS A 67 -15.34 0.47 28.38
C LYS A 67 -15.77 -0.96 28.06
N ILE A 68 -14.89 -1.78 27.49
CA ILE A 68 -15.19 -3.19 27.21
C ILE A 68 -15.48 -3.94 28.51
N LYS A 69 -14.68 -3.74 29.56
CA LYS A 69 -14.92 -4.37 30.88
C LYS A 69 -16.23 -3.89 31.51
N GLU A 70 -16.53 -2.61 31.44
CA GLU A 70 -17.79 -2.05 31.96
C GLU A 70 -19.00 -2.65 31.25
N ILE A 71 -18.94 -2.75 29.92
CA ILE A 71 -19.99 -3.38 29.10
C ILE A 71 -20.12 -4.86 29.44
N GLN A 72 -19.01 -5.59 29.56
CA GLN A 72 -19.03 -7.00 29.96
C GLN A 72 -19.69 -7.20 31.32
N ASN A 73 -19.34 -6.39 32.31
CA ASN A 73 -19.95 -6.44 33.64
C ASN A 73 -21.45 -6.13 33.61
N SER A 74 -21.85 -5.15 32.79
CA SER A 74 -23.27 -4.77 32.61
C SER A 74 -24.08 -5.88 31.92
N LEU A 75 -23.49 -6.57 30.94
CA LEU A 75 -24.11 -7.71 30.26
C LEU A 75 -24.31 -8.89 31.22
N LEU A 76 -23.29 -9.21 32.02
CA LEU A 76 -23.38 -10.24 33.05
C LEU A 76 -24.45 -9.91 34.10
N ALA A 77 -24.57 -8.64 34.51
CA ALA A 77 -25.59 -8.20 35.46
C ALA A 77 -27.02 -8.37 34.91
N GLN A 78 -27.19 -8.32 33.59
CA GLN A 78 -28.48 -8.54 32.91
C GLN A 78 -28.71 -10.01 32.53
N GLY A 79 -27.78 -10.92 32.89
CA GLY A 79 -27.88 -12.34 32.56
C GLY A 79 -27.67 -12.65 31.08
N LEU A 80 -27.11 -11.71 30.30
CA LEU A 80 -26.87 -11.85 28.87
C LEU A 80 -25.41 -12.22 28.61
N THR A 81 -25.19 -13.18 27.69
CA THR A 81 -23.85 -13.52 27.22
C THR A 81 -23.47 -12.72 25.97
N LEU A 82 -22.18 -12.63 25.65
CA LEU A 82 -21.71 -12.03 24.39
C LEU A 82 -22.28 -12.76 23.16
N GLU A 83 -22.58 -14.04 23.29
CA GLU A 83 -23.13 -14.90 22.23
C GLU A 83 -24.61 -14.57 21.95
N ASP A 84 -25.39 -14.25 22.98
CA ASP A 84 -26.79 -13.79 22.85
C ASP A 84 -26.89 -12.46 22.08
N LEU A 85 -25.95 -11.53 22.30
CA LEU A 85 -25.88 -10.27 21.53
C LEU A 85 -25.42 -10.49 20.09
N ALA A 86 -24.43 -11.37 19.88
CA ALA A 86 -23.89 -11.66 18.56
C ALA A 86 -24.94 -12.29 17.64
N GLY A 87 -25.83 -13.13 18.19
CA GLY A 87 -26.95 -13.74 17.47
C GLY A 87 -27.95 -12.71 16.92
N GLN A 88 -28.21 -11.62 17.64
CA GLN A 88 -29.12 -10.56 17.17
C GLN A 88 -28.48 -9.65 16.12
N SER A 89 -27.16 -9.40 16.21
CA SER A 89 -26.45 -8.51 15.29
C SER A 89 -26.39 -9.03 13.84
N GLN A 90 -26.51 -10.34 13.62
CA GLN A 90 -26.50 -10.92 12.26
C GLN A 90 -27.78 -10.58 11.47
N THR A 91 -28.88 -10.24 12.14
CA THR A 91 -30.17 -9.94 11.49
C THR A 91 -30.21 -8.56 10.81
N LEU A 92 -29.24 -7.68 11.11
CA LEU A 92 -29.17 -6.30 10.58
C LEU A 92 -28.19 -6.13 9.41
N ALA A 93 -27.37 -7.13 9.12
CA ALA A 93 -26.44 -7.07 8.01
C ALA A 93 -27.17 -7.39 6.69
N LYS A 94 -27.63 -6.36 5.97
CA LYS A 94 -28.09 -6.52 4.57
C LYS A 94 -27.01 -7.28 3.79
N PRO A 95 -27.35 -8.36 3.06
CA PRO A 95 -26.38 -9.08 2.27
C PRO A 95 -25.76 -8.13 1.26
N ARG A 96 -24.45 -7.88 1.40
CA ARG A 96 -23.68 -7.13 0.40
C ARG A 96 -23.81 -7.90 -0.92
N LYS A 97 -24.53 -7.33 -1.90
CA LYS A 97 -24.60 -7.87 -3.25
C LYS A 97 -23.17 -8.14 -3.72
N LYS A 98 -22.85 -9.40 -4.02
CA LYS A 98 -21.61 -9.79 -4.70
C LYS A 98 -21.47 -8.90 -5.93
N ARG A 99 -20.39 -8.12 -5.99
CA ARG A 99 -20.01 -7.36 -7.18
C ARG A 99 -19.73 -8.39 -8.28
N VAL A 100 -20.65 -8.52 -9.23
CA VAL A 100 -20.43 -9.30 -10.45
C VAL A 100 -19.29 -8.60 -11.19
N VAL A 101 -18.09 -9.18 -11.14
CA VAL A 101 -16.98 -8.75 -11.97
C VAL A 101 -17.34 -9.22 -13.38
N ALA A 102 -17.82 -8.29 -14.21
CA ALA A 102 -18.03 -8.58 -15.63
C ALA A 102 -16.69 -9.10 -16.19
N GLU A 103 -16.69 -10.32 -16.72
CA GLU A 103 -15.55 -10.89 -17.43
C GLU A 103 -15.19 -9.92 -18.56
N GLN A 104 -14.01 -9.32 -18.44
CA GLN A 104 -13.49 -8.42 -19.46
C GLN A 104 -12.92 -9.25 -20.61
N PRO A 105 -13.14 -8.83 -21.87
CA PRO A 105 -12.65 -9.57 -23.03
C PRO A 105 -11.12 -9.69 -23.01
N GLU A 106 -10.64 -10.86 -23.37
CA GLU A 106 -9.23 -11.13 -23.62
C GLU A 106 -8.88 -10.82 -25.08
N PHE A 107 -7.71 -10.25 -25.30
CA PHE A 107 -7.21 -9.86 -26.61
C PHE A 107 -5.87 -10.54 -26.87
N THR A 108 -5.64 -10.90 -28.13
CA THR A 108 -4.35 -11.45 -28.58
C THR A 108 -3.54 -10.34 -29.28
N PHE A 109 -2.34 -10.09 -28.78
CA PHE A 109 -1.40 -9.08 -29.27
C PHE A 109 -0.13 -9.77 -29.82
N GLU A 110 0.37 -9.40 -31.00
CA GLU A 110 1.64 -9.93 -31.57
C GLU A 110 2.71 -8.84 -31.65
N TYR A 111 3.81 -9.00 -30.93
CA TYR A 111 4.87 -8.01 -30.88
C TYR A 111 6.23 -8.65 -31.13
N THR A 112 7.15 -7.86 -31.70
CA THR A 112 8.50 -8.34 -32.05
C THR A 112 9.49 -7.93 -30.96
N VAL A 113 10.14 -8.90 -30.33
CA VAL A 113 11.22 -8.65 -29.36
C VAL A 113 12.49 -9.28 -29.91
N ASP A 114 13.53 -8.47 -30.10
CA ASP A 114 14.85 -8.93 -30.56
C ASP A 114 14.77 -9.81 -31.82
N GLY A 115 13.94 -9.41 -32.79
CA GLY A 115 13.75 -10.13 -34.06
C GLY A 115 12.85 -11.38 -33.99
N THR A 116 12.37 -11.76 -32.81
CA THR A 116 11.46 -12.91 -32.62
C THR A 116 10.03 -12.44 -32.41
N LYS A 117 9.09 -13.00 -33.18
CA LYS A 117 7.65 -12.74 -33.03
C LYS A 117 7.12 -13.42 -31.77
N LYS A 118 6.53 -12.65 -30.84
CA LYS A 118 5.90 -13.14 -29.62
C LYS A 118 4.41 -12.80 -29.61
N VAL A 119 3.61 -13.71 -29.09
CA VAL A 119 2.15 -13.55 -28.94
C VAL A 119 1.81 -13.44 -27.46
N TYR A 120 1.00 -12.45 -27.08
CA TYR A 120 0.49 -12.25 -25.73
C TYR A 120 -1.04 -12.26 -25.74
N VAL A 121 -1.64 -13.11 -24.92
CA VAL A 121 -3.10 -13.16 -24.69
C VAL A 121 -3.38 -12.54 -23.33
N GLY A 122 -4.20 -11.49 -23.30
CA GLY A 122 -4.56 -10.86 -22.03
C GLY A 122 -5.51 -9.68 -22.15
N LYS A 123 -5.83 -9.07 -21.01
CA LYS A 123 -6.75 -7.93 -20.93
C LYS A 123 -6.09 -6.66 -21.48
N ALA A 124 -6.84 -5.86 -22.23
CA ALA A 124 -6.37 -4.55 -22.72
C ALA A 124 -6.06 -3.56 -21.58
N THR A 125 -6.73 -3.71 -20.43
CA THR A 125 -6.55 -2.88 -19.24
C THR A 125 -5.94 -3.72 -18.10
N GLY A 126 -4.75 -3.34 -17.63
CA GLY A 126 -4.08 -4.00 -16.51
C GLY A 126 -2.55 -4.04 -16.59
N ASN A 127 -1.97 -4.81 -15.67
CA ASN A 127 -0.54 -5.08 -15.61
C ASN A 127 -0.11 -5.96 -16.78
N LYS A 128 0.61 -5.35 -17.73
CA LYS A 128 1.19 -6.02 -18.90
C LYS A 128 2.58 -6.58 -18.58
N PRO A 129 3.02 -7.64 -19.29
CA PRO A 129 4.40 -8.12 -19.24
C PRO A 129 5.40 -6.99 -19.50
N ALA A 130 6.54 -7.04 -18.84
CA ALA A 130 7.57 -6.00 -18.96
C ALA A 130 8.08 -5.87 -20.40
N GLU A 131 8.16 -6.98 -21.14
CA GLU A 131 8.60 -7.03 -22.54
C GLU A 131 7.64 -6.25 -23.45
N LEU A 132 6.33 -6.47 -23.31
CA LEU A 132 5.31 -5.73 -24.06
C LEU A 132 5.31 -4.24 -23.72
N LYS A 133 5.50 -3.88 -22.45
CA LYS A 133 5.62 -2.46 -22.04
C LYS A 133 6.82 -1.77 -22.68
N LYS A 134 7.95 -2.46 -22.80
CA LYS A 134 9.15 -1.94 -23.49
C LYS A 134 8.87 -1.77 -24.99
N PHE A 135 8.34 -2.80 -25.64
CA PHE A 135 7.99 -2.75 -27.08
C PHE A 135 7.06 -1.58 -27.43
N LEU A 136 5.99 -1.36 -26.64
CA LEU A 136 5.06 -0.25 -26.84
C LEU A 136 5.74 1.13 -26.67
N LYS A 137 6.69 1.23 -25.73
CA LYS A 137 7.44 2.47 -25.48
C LYS A 137 8.43 2.75 -26.61
N ASP A 138 9.12 1.73 -27.11
CA ASP A 138 10.18 1.87 -28.10
C ASP A 138 9.63 2.09 -29.52
N ASN A 139 8.47 1.51 -29.84
CA ASN A 139 7.85 1.63 -31.17
C ASN A 139 6.75 2.69 -31.25
N PHE A 140 6.48 3.44 -30.17
CA PHE A 140 5.34 4.37 -30.06
C PHE A 140 3.98 3.76 -30.48
N ALA A 141 3.88 2.43 -30.46
CA ALA A 141 2.70 1.72 -30.89
C ALA A 141 1.68 1.67 -29.76
N SER A 142 0.41 1.91 -30.07
CA SER A 142 -0.65 1.68 -29.11
C SER A 142 -0.99 0.19 -29.05
N LEU A 143 -1.50 -0.28 -27.91
CA LEU A 143 -1.98 -1.66 -27.78
C LEU A 143 -3.02 -1.99 -28.84
N GLU A 144 -3.80 -1.00 -29.27
CA GLU A 144 -4.83 -1.11 -30.32
C GLU A 144 -4.23 -1.47 -31.69
N ASP A 145 -2.99 -1.03 -31.99
CA ASP A 145 -2.34 -1.24 -33.29
C ASP A 145 -1.78 -2.67 -33.47
N ILE A 146 -1.65 -3.41 -32.36
CA ILE A 146 -0.94 -4.69 -32.30
C ILE A 146 -1.91 -5.88 -32.10
N ILE A 147 -3.22 -5.61 -32.09
CA ILE A 147 -4.26 -6.64 -31.90
C ILE A 147 -4.43 -7.45 -33.17
N ILE A 148 -4.25 -8.78 -33.08
CA ILE A 148 -4.41 -9.69 -34.23
C ILE A 148 -5.74 -10.44 -34.17
N SER A 149 -6.21 -10.79 -32.99
CA SER A 149 -7.52 -11.41 -32.83
C SER A 149 -8.13 -11.04 -31.48
N ALA A 150 -9.37 -10.55 -31.55
CA ALA A 150 -10.23 -10.36 -30.39
C ALA A 150 -11.24 -11.50 -30.39
N ASP A 151 -11.36 -12.21 -29.28
CA ASP A 151 -12.43 -13.20 -29.15
C ASP A 151 -13.80 -12.48 -29.23
N ARG A 152 -14.65 -13.01 -30.12
CA ARG A 152 -15.79 -12.32 -30.77
C ARG A 152 -17.02 -12.33 -29.85
N PRO A 153 -17.45 -11.21 -29.24
CA PRO A 153 -18.47 -10.35 -29.87
C PRO A 153 -18.38 -8.83 -29.55
N ARG A 154 -17.63 -8.41 -28.53
CA ARG A 154 -17.65 -7.03 -27.99
C ARG A 154 -16.70 -6.06 -28.70
N TYR A 155 -15.75 -6.55 -29.50
CA TYR A 155 -14.81 -5.70 -30.23
C TYR A 155 -15.49 -4.86 -31.31
N ARG A 156 -16.47 -5.44 -32.03
CA ARG A 156 -17.27 -4.72 -33.03
C ARG A 156 -18.09 -3.59 -32.39
N GLU A 157 -18.69 -3.82 -31.23
CA GLU A 157 -19.43 -2.79 -30.49
C GLU A 157 -18.54 -1.67 -29.97
N PHE A 158 -17.34 -2.00 -29.49
CA PHE A 158 -16.36 -1.02 -29.03
C PHE A 158 -15.90 -0.10 -30.17
N MET A 159 -15.53 -0.68 -31.32
CA MET A 159 -15.15 0.09 -32.50
C MET A 159 -16.32 0.91 -33.08
N ALA A 160 -17.53 0.35 -33.10
CA ALA A 160 -18.73 1.05 -33.55
C ALA A 160 -19.11 2.25 -32.66
N LYS A 161 -18.83 2.17 -31.35
CA LYS A 161 -19.02 3.32 -30.43
C LYS A 161 -17.98 4.42 -30.62
N LYS A 162 -16.74 4.09 -31.00
CA LYS A 162 -15.65 5.06 -31.20
C LYS A 162 -15.81 5.83 -32.51
N SER A 163 -16.37 5.23 -33.56
CA SER A 163 -16.66 5.89 -34.86
C SER A 163 -17.82 6.90 -34.82
N LYS A 164 -18.62 6.93 -33.75
CA LYS A 164 -19.77 7.85 -33.60
C LYS A 164 -19.47 9.04 -32.69
N LYS A 165 -18.20 9.27 -32.34
CA LYS A 165 -17.74 10.37 -31.50
C LYS A 165 -16.70 11.19 -32.26
#